data_AF-A0A8D8NN18-F1
#
_entry.id   AF-A0A8D8NN18-F1
#
_cell.length_a   1.000
_cell.length_b   1.000
_cell.length_c   1.000
_cell.angle_alpha   90.00
_cell.angle_beta   90.00
_cell.angle_gamma   90.00
#
_symmetry.space_group_name_H-M   'P 1'
#
loop_
_entity.id
_entity.type
_entity.pdbx_description
1 polymer ?
#
loop_
_entity_poly.entity_id
_entity_poly.type
_entity_poly.pdbx_seq_one_letter_code
_entity_poly.pdbx_strand_id
1 'polypeptide(L)'
;FFVYDNGKKDDPVSPRLDLAVVIYDTNILGFKGPRNMTVLLPGMTEDDQRVKINSSDSHGQGLLDSWKSKHMDNVVELHNKTPIWNDETQSYVLNFHGRVTQASVKNFQLVHDSDPDYIVMQFGRTSDDIFTMDFRYPLCAFQAFAIALSSFDGKLACE
;
A
#
# COMPACT_ATOMS: atom_id res chain seq x y z
N PHE A 1 -5.96 -2.43 -7.04
CA PHE A 1 -6.53 -1.07 -7.00
C PHE A 1 -5.53 -0.12 -7.61
N PHE A 2 -6.02 0.85 -8.38
CA PHE A 2 -5.21 1.93 -8.91
C PHE A 2 -5.68 3.23 -8.29
N VAL A 3 -4.75 4.06 -7.86
CA VAL A 3 -5.00 5.39 -7.31
C VAL A 3 -4.47 6.38 -8.32
N TYR A 4 -5.34 7.29 -8.76
CA TYR A 4 -5.02 8.32 -9.72
C TYR A 4 -5.28 9.70 -9.13
N ASP A 5 -4.66 10.73 -9.72
CA ASP A 5 -5.08 12.11 -9.50
C ASP A 5 -6.35 12.46 -10.31
N ASN A 6 -6.69 13.74 -10.34
CA ASN A 6 -7.85 14.27 -11.07
C ASN A 6 -7.55 14.64 -12.54
N GLY A 7 -6.35 14.31 -13.05
CA GLY A 7 -6.03 14.50 -14.45
C GLY A 7 -6.89 13.63 -15.36
N LYS A 8 -6.84 13.91 -16.66
CA LYS A 8 -7.65 13.19 -17.66
C LYS A 8 -6.77 12.22 -18.45
N LYS A 9 -7.35 11.07 -18.77
CA LYS A 9 -6.65 9.97 -19.44
C LYS A 9 -5.98 10.42 -20.75
N ASP A 10 -6.74 11.12 -21.59
CA ASP A 10 -6.33 11.48 -22.96
C ASP A 10 -6.02 12.99 -23.10
N ASP A 11 -5.67 13.67 -22.00
CA ASP A 11 -5.35 15.10 -21.99
C ASP A 11 -3.82 15.31 -21.97
N PRO A 12 -3.22 15.89 -23.03
CA PRO A 12 -1.77 16.09 -23.09
C PRO A 12 -1.28 17.22 -22.19
N VAL A 13 -2.16 18.12 -21.74
CA VAL A 13 -1.81 19.27 -20.90
C VAL A 13 -1.90 18.90 -19.43
N SER A 14 -2.94 18.16 -19.05
CA SER A 14 -3.17 17.69 -17.68
C SER A 14 -3.44 16.18 -17.65
N PRO A 15 -2.43 15.36 -18.03
CA PRO A 15 -2.60 13.92 -18.04
C PRO A 15 -2.87 13.39 -16.64
N ARG A 16 -3.68 12.34 -16.55
CA ARG A 16 -3.91 11.62 -15.30
C ARG A 16 -2.64 10.91 -14.85
N LEU A 17 -2.25 11.10 -13.59
CA LEU A 17 -1.06 10.47 -13.02
C LEU A 17 -1.42 9.26 -12.16
N ASP A 18 -0.57 8.24 -12.22
CA ASP A 18 -0.58 7.07 -11.35
C ASP A 18 0.04 7.46 -10.01
N LEU A 19 -0.76 7.46 -8.94
CA LEU A 19 -0.29 7.83 -7.60
C LEU A 19 0.04 6.62 -6.73
N ALA A 20 -0.65 5.51 -6.90
CA ALA A 20 -0.32 4.24 -6.24
C ALA A 20 -1.01 3.07 -6.94
N VAL A 21 -0.44 1.87 -6.80
CA VAL A 21 -1.11 0.61 -7.13
C VAL A 21 -1.08 -0.29 -5.92
N VAL A 22 -2.25 -0.79 -5.51
CA VAL A 22 -2.37 -1.75 -4.41
C VAL A 22 -2.77 -3.10 -4.96
N ILE A 23 -1.92 -4.09 -4.78
CA ILE A 23 -2.09 -5.47 -5.17
C ILE A 23 -2.35 -6.27 -3.90
N TYR A 24 -3.35 -7.14 -3.93
CA TYR A 24 -3.53 -8.14 -2.89
C TYR A 24 -3.50 -9.50 -3.56
N ASP A 25 -2.68 -10.40 -3.06
CA ASP A 25 -2.63 -11.76 -3.57
C ASP A 25 -3.95 -12.47 -3.26
N THR A 26 -4.43 -13.23 -4.25
CA THR A 26 -5.53 -14.16 -4.03
C THR A 26 -4.97 -15.40 -3.35
N ASN A 27 -5.49 -15.75 -2.18
CA ASN A 27 -5.14 -17.01 -1.53
C ASN A 27 -5.82 -18.16 -2.31
N ILE A 28 -5.13 -18.73 -3.30
CA ILE A 28 -5.69 -19.76 -4.21
C ILE A 28 -5.81 -21.15 -3.53
N LEU A 29 -5.29 -21.34 -2.31
CA LEU A 29 -5.11 -22.67 -1.72
C LEU A 29 -5.58 -22.81 -0.25
N GLY A 30 -6.58 -22.05 0.19
CA GLY A 30 -7.20 -22.24 1.51
C GLY A 30 -6.30 -21.96 2.72
N PHE A 31 -5.12 -21.38 2.51
CA PHE A 31 -4.26 -20.90 3.58
C PHE A 31 -4.94 -19.71 4.29
N LYS A 32 -5.37 -19.95 5.53
CA LYS A 32 -5.83 -18.90 6.45
C LYS A 32 -4.62 -18.14 6.97
N GLY A 33 -4.19 -17.13 6.22
CA GLY A 33 -3.12 -16.21 6.59
C GLY A 33 -3.45 -14.77 6.18
N PRO A 34 -2.82 -13.77 6.81
CA PRO A 34 -2.94 -12.36 6.40
C PRO A 34 -2.67 -12.23 4.89
N ARG A 35 -3.52 -11.48 4.19
CA ARG A 35 -3.37 -11.26 2.74
C ARG A 35 -2.03 -10.57 2.48
N ASN A 36 -1.21 -11.13 1.60
CA ASN A 36 -0.05 -10.41 1.07
C ASN A 36 -0.55 -9.18 0.30
N MET A 37 -0.02 -8.03 0.67
CA MET A 37 -0.37 -6.73 0.14
C MET A 37 0.91 -6.08 -0.37
N THR A 38 0.93 -5.77 -1.65
CA THR A 38 2.00 -5.01 -2.31
C THR A 38 1.47 -3.64 -2.68
N VAL A 39 2.20 -2.60 -2.32
CA VAL A 39 1.90 -1.22 -2.68
C VAL A 39 3.03 -0.68 -3.53
N LEU A 40 2.70 -0.27 -4.75
CA LEU A 40 3.62 0.40 -5.66
C LEU A 40 3.36 1.89 -5.60
N LEU A 41 4.41 2.68 -5.42
CA LEU A 41 4.38 4.14 -5.45
C LEU A 41 5.36 4.64 -6.53
N PRO A 42 5.11 5.82 -7.13
CA PRO A 42 6.15 6.48 -7.91
C PRO A 42 7.32 6.83 -7.01
N GLY A 43 8.52 6.66 -7.55
CA GLY A 43 9.78 7.05 -6.94
C GLY A 43 9.87 8.53 -6.64
N MET A 44 10.95 8.90 -5.97
CA MET A 44 11.23 10.26 -5.56
C MET A 44 12.53 10.72 -6.25
N THR A 45 12.54 11.95 -6.73
CA THR A 45 13.74 12.60 -7.28
C THR A 45 14.67 13.01 -6.13
N GLU A 46 15.88 13.45 -6.48
CA GLU A 46 16.86 13.97 -5.51
C GLU A 46 16.35 15.20 -4.73
N ASP A 47 15.38 15.93 -5.27
CA ASP A 47 14.72 17.09 -4.63
C ASP A 47 13.48 16.70 -3.79
N ASP A 48 13.36 15.43 -3.41
CA ASP A 48 12.19 14.87 -2.70
C ASP A 48 10.86 15.12 -3.41
N GLN A 49 10.88 15.23 -4.75
CA GLN A 49 9.66 15.36 -5.56
C GLN A 49 9.25 14.02 -6.15
N ARG A 50 7.95 13.78 -6.25
CA ARG A 50 7.44 12.54 -6.83
C ARG A 50 7.67 12.50 -8.34
N VAL A 51 8.23 11.41 -8.84
CA VAL A 51 8.31 11.13 -10.28
C VAL A 51 6.89 11.02 -10.84
N LYS A 52 6.63 11.74 -11.94
CA LYS A 52 5.31 11.72 -12.59
C LYS A 52 5.22 10.49 -13.50
N ILE A 53 4.29 9.59 -13.20
CA ILE A 53 4.01 8.39 -13.99
C ILE A 53 2.60 8.51 -14.54
N ASN A 54 2.42 8.26 -15.84
CA ASN A 54 1.14 8.29 -16.53
C ASN A 54 0.96 7.00 -17.34
N SER A 55 0.07 6.12 -16.88
CA SER A 55 -0.29 4.88 -17.58
C SER A 55 -1.04 5.07 -18.91
N SER A 56 -1.43 6.30 -19.24
CA SER A 56 -2.19 6.65 -20.45
C SER A 56 -1.31 7.19 -21.57
N ASP A 57 -0.03 7.45 -21.31
CA ASP A 57 0.89 7.84 -22.36
C ASP A 57 1.16 6.63 -23.27
N SER A 58 0.98 6.85 -24.57
CA SER A 58 1.35 5.94 -25.66
C SER A 58 2.78 5.36 -25.58
N HIS A 59 3.69 6.04 -24.89
CA HIS A 59 5.07 5.57 -24.64
C HIS A 59 5.35 5.24 -23.16
N GLY A 60 4.41 5.56 -22.26
CA GLY A 60 4.61 5.50 -20.81
C GLY A 60 4.23 4.15 -20.22
N GLN A 61 5.17 3.53 -19.51
CA GLN A 61 4.88 2.36 -18.69
C GLN A 61 4.23 2.84 -17.38
N GLY A 62 3.01 2.37 -17.09
CA GLY A 62 2.35 2.65 -15.81
C GLY A 62 3.11 2.00 -14.65
N LEU A 63 2.70 2.30 -13.41
CA LEU A 63 3.34 1.72 -12.20
C LEU A 63 3.33 0.18 -12.22
N LEU A 64 2.18 -0.40 -12.58
CA LEU A 64 2.02 -1.85 -12.63
C LEU A 64 2.86 -2.49 -13.75
N ASP A 65 2.98 -1.82 -14.90
CA ASP A 65 3.73 -2.35 -16.04
C ASP A 65 5.24 -2.29 -15.79
N SER A 66 5.71 -1.21 -15.17
CA SER A 66 7.09 -1.05 -14.70
C SER A 66 7.45 -2.17 -13.71
N TRP A 67 6.58 -2.44 -12.74
CA TRP A 67 6.78 -3.52 -11.77
C TRP A 67 6.77 -4.92 -12.41
N LYS A 68 5.84 -5.20 -13.33
CA LYS A 68 5.77 -6.49 -14.05
C LYS A 68 7.00 -6.73 -14.92
N SER A 69 7.52 -5.67 -15.54
CA SER A 69 8.71 -5.72 -16.40
C SER A 69 10.02 -5.59 -15.62
N LYS A 70 9.97 -5.42 -14.29
CA LYS A 70 11.11 -5.25 -13.39
C LYS A 70 11.95 -4.00 -13.65
N HIS A 71 11.37 -2.97 -14.27
CA HIS A 71 11.97 -1.64 -14.38
C HIS A 71 11.61 -0.81 -13.13
N MET A 72 12.42 -0.95 -12.09
CA MET A 72 12.12 -0.40 -10.75
C MET A 72 12.75 0.97 -10.46
N ASP A 73 13.49 1.56 -11.40
CA ASP A 73 14.25 2.82 -11.18
C ASP A 73 13.37 3.97 -10.65
N ASN A 74 12.11 4.01 -11.07
CA ASN A 74 11.13 5.04 -10.66
C ASN A 74 9.96 4.45 -9.86
N VAL A 75 10.12 3.27 -9.27
CA VAL A 75 9.05 2.59 -8.52
C VAL A 75 9.55 2.22 -7.14
N VAL A 76 8.79 2.62 -6.12
CA VAL A 76 8.98 2.14 -4.75
C VAL A 76 7.98 1.02 -4.51
N GLU A 77 8.50 -0.16 -4.18
CA GLU A 77 7.71 -1.34 -3.82
C GLU A 77 7.69 -1.50 -2.29
N LEU A 78 6.49 -1.52 -1.72
CA LEU A 78 6.26 -1.72 -0.30
C LEU A 78 5.41 -2.97 -0.07
N HIS A 79 5.62 -3.63 1.05
CA HIS A 79 4.86 -4.82 1.44
C HIS A 79 4.28 -4.67 2.83
N ASN A 80 3.22 -5.42 3.12
CA ASN A 80 2.76 -5.54 4.50
C ASN A 80 3.82 -6.25 5.35
N LYS A 81 4.17 -5.65 6.49
CA LYS A 81 5.10 -6.25 7.45
C LYS A 81 4.54 -7.60 7.90
N THR A 82 5.38 -8.64 7.83
CA THR A 82 5.02 -9.97 8.32
C THR A 82 4.88 -9.92 9.84
N PRO A 83 3.76 -10.39 10.41
CA PRO A 83 3.60 -10.51 11.85
C PRO A 83 4.69 -11.39 12.49
N ILE A 84 5.09 -11.05 13.71
CA ILE A 84 6.07 -11.82 14.48
C ILE A 84 5.30 -12.72 15.45
N TRP A 85 5.79 -13.95 15.65
CA TRP A 85 5.23 -14.84 16.66
C TRP A 85 5.48 -14.27 18.07
N ASN A 86 4.42 -14.20 18.88
CA ASN A 86 4.51 -13.82 20.29
C ASN A 86 4.19 -15.05 21.15
N ASP A 87 5.19 -15.49 21.93
CA ASP A 87 5.08 -16.65 22.81
C ASP A 87 4.12 -16.44 23.99
N GLU A 88 3.97 -15.21 24.49
CA GLU A 88 3.08 -14.92 25.62
C GLU A 88 1.61 -15.02 25.20
N THR A 89 1.28 -14.50 24.01
CA THR A 89 -0.09 -14.51 23.47
C THR A 89 -0.37 -15.69 22.54
N GLN A 90 0.61 -16.56 22.29
CA GLN A 90 0.57 -17.71 21.37
C GLN A 90 -0.06 -17.35 20.01
N SER A 91 0.33 -16.20 19.46
CA SER A 91 -0.26 -15.66 18.24
C SER A 91 0.71 -14.78 17.45
N TYR A 92 0.44 -14.63 16.16
CA TYR A 92 1.17 -13.73 15.27
C TYR A 92 0.68 -12.29 15.44
N VAL A 93 1.57 -11.39 15.86
CA VAL A 93 1.24 -10.00 16.19
C VAL A 93 2.12 -9.00 15.44
N LEU A 94 1.58 -7.81 15.22
CA LEU A 94 2.33 -6.63 14.82
C LEU A 94 2.33 -5.65 15.99
N ASN A 95 3.47 -4.99 16.23
CA ASN A 95 3.59 -3.99 17.28
C ASN A 95 3.16 -2.61 16.76
N PHE A 96 1.95 -2.20 17.13
CA PHE A 96 1.38 -0.90 16.78
C PHE A 96 1.65 0.18 17.84
N HIS A 97 2.45 -0.08 18.88
CA HIS A 97 2.78 0.87 19.95
C HIS A 97 1.54 1.53 20.59
N GLY A 98 0.49 0.74 20.79
CA GLY A 98 -0.78 1.21 21.36
C GLY A 98 -1.67 2.04 20.41
N ARG A 99 -1.23 2.28 19.17
CA ARG A 99 -2.03 3.02 18.16
C ARG A 99 -3.22 2.22 17.66
N VAL A 100 -3.11 0.88 17.64
CA VAL A 100 -4.18 -0.05 17.25
C VAL A 100 -4.56 -0.86 18.49
N THR A 101 -5.85 -0.88 18.80
CA THR A 101 -6.37 -1.44 20.07
C THR A 101 -7.42 -2.52 19.86
N GLN A 102 -7.93 -2.69 18.63
CA GLN A 102 -8.89 -3.74 18.29
C GLN A 102 -8.37 -4.65 17.19
N ALA A 103 -8.64 -5.95 17.31
CA ALA A 103 -8.34 -6.92 16.27
C ALA A 103 -9.17 -6.65 15.00
N SER A 104 -8.53 -6.72 13.84
CA SER A 104 -9.18 -6.61 12.54
C SER A 104 -8.28 -7.17 11.45
N VAL A 105 -8.86 -7.80 10.44
CA VAL A 105 -8.15 -8.18 9.19
C VAL A 105 -7.64 -6.96 8.41
N LYS A 106 -8.06 -5.75 8.80
CA LYS A 106 -7.64 -4.47 8.21
C LYS A 106 -6.42 -3.87 8.92
N ASN A 107 -5.93 -4.47 10.00
CA ASN A 107 -4.75 -3.97 10.69
C ASN A 107 -3.49 -4.36 9.90
N PHE A 108 -2.71 -3.37 9.47
CA PHE A 108 -1.47 -3.63 8.75
C PHE A 108 -0.43 -2.53 9.00
N GLN A 109 0.82 -2.89 8.78
CA GLN A 109 1.95 -1.97 8.63
C GLN A 109 2.54 -2.18 7.24
N LEU A 110 2.91 -1.11 6.53
CA LEU A 110 3.65 -1.16 5.28
C LEU A 110 5.10 -0.77 5.52
N VAL A 111 6.00 -1.54 4.91
CA VAL A 111 7.44 -1.38 5.01
C VAL A 111 8.09 -1.58 3.65
N HIS A 112 9.32 -1.10 3.50
CA HIS A 112 10.19 -1.49 2.40
C HIS A 112 11.04 -2.68 2.85
N ASP A 113 11.26 -3.67 1.99
CA ASP A 113 11.97 -4.91 2.38
C ASP A 113 13.42 -4.67 2.83
N SER A 114 14.06 -3.61 2.33
CA SER A 114 15.41 -3.26 2.75
C SER A 114 15.48 -2.65 4.17
N ASP A 115 14.36 -2.16 4.71
CA ASP A 115 14.28 -1.59 6.06
C ASP A 115 12.90 -1.89 6.69
N PRO A 116 12.71 -3.11 7.23
CA PRO A 116 11.45 -3.52 7.85
C PRO A 116 11.08 -2.76 9.13
N ASP A 117 12.00 -2.00 9.72
CA ASP A 117 11.75 -1.24 10.95
C ASP A 117 11.27 0.19 10.65
N TYR A 118 11.55 0.69 9.45
CA TYR A 118 10.91 1.88 8.93
C TYR A 118 9.47 1.61 8.51
N ILE A 119 8.53 1.83 9.44
CA ILE A 119 7.09 1.74 9.15
C ILE A 119 6.66 2.93 8.29
N VAL A 120 6.52 2.72 6.98
CA VAL A 120 6.08 3.73 6.02
C VAL A 120 4.62 4.13 6.26
N MET A 121 3.78 3.14 6.58
CA MET A 121 2.38 3.35 6.92
C MET A 121 1.93 2.36 7.98
N GLN A 122 1.07 2.82 8.87
CA GLN A 122 0.41 2.00 9.85
C GLN A 122 -1.08 2.33 9.83
N PHE A 123 -1.91 1.30 9.71
CA PHE A 123 -3.35 1.43 9.72
C PHE A 123 -3.97 0.36 10.61
N GLY A 124 -4.97 0.73 11.40
CA GLY A 124 -5.70 -0.26 12.17
C GLY A 124 -6.81 0.31 13.03
N ARG A 125 -7.64 -0.60 13.54
CA ARG A 125 -8.87 -0.28 14.24
C ARG A 125 -8.63 0.13 15.69
N THR A 126 -9.31 1.18 16.11
CA THR A 126 -9.30 1.65 17.52
C THR A 126 -10.67 1.55 18.19
N SER A 127 -11.75 1.65 17.40
CA SER A 127 -13.13 1.46 17.86
C SER A 127 -14.01 0.93 16.73
N ASP A 128 -15.31 0.78 17.00
CA ASP A 128 -16.30 0.55 15.95
C ASP A 128 -16.28 1.69 14.93
N ASP A 129 -16.02 1.34 13.67
CA ASP A 129 -15.86 2.25 12.53
C ASP A 129 -14.83 3.39 12.70
N ILE A 130 -13.93 3.28 13.68
CA ILE A 130 -12.84 4.25 13.91
C ILE A 130 -11.50 3.54 13.74
N PHE A 131 -10.64 4.17 12.94
CA PHE A 131 -9.32 3.68 12.58
C PHE A 131 -8.27 4.77 12.78
N THR A 132 -7.07 4.36 13.16
CA THR A 132 -5.88 5.22 13.09
C THR A 132 -5.17 5.03 11.76
N MET A 133 -4.57 6.09 11.24
CA MET A 133 -3.74 6.05 10.04
C MET A 133 -2.52 6.96 10.25
N ASP A 134 -1.36 6.34 10.37
CA ASP A 134 -0.08 7.02 10.50
C ASP A 134 0.72 6.74 9.21
N PHE A 135 1.35 7.76 8.63
CA PHE A 135 2.17 7.60 7.43
C PHE A 135 3.42 8.46 7.49
N ARG A 136 4.46 8.02 6.77
CA ARG A 136 5.76 8.68 6.66
C ARG A 136 6.17 8.77 5.20
N TYR A 137 7.25 9.51 4.93
CA TYR A 137 7.89 9.52 3.61
C TYR A 137 8.10 8.07 3.10
N PRO A 138 7.85 7.78 1.81
CA PRO A 138 7.53 8.70 0.73
C PRO A 138 6.04 8.92 0.48
N LEU A 139 5.13 8.52 1.38
CA LEU A 139 3.69 8.70 1.19
C LEU A 139 3.24 10.15 1.39
N CYS A 140 2.22 10.56 0.63
CA CYS A 140 1.38 11.69 1.00
C CYS A 140 0.03 11.22 1.59
N ALA A 141 -0.69 12.14 2.22
CA ALA A 141 -1.98 11.84 2.85
C ALA A 141 -2.99 11.21 1.88
N PHE A 142 -3.04 11.67 0.63
CA PHE A 142 -3.96 11.13 -0.38
C PHE A 142 -3.66 9.68 -0.72
N GLN A 143 -2.38 9.33 -0.92
CA GLN A 143 -1.97 7.95 -1.17
C GLN A 143 -2.27 7.06 0.05
N ALA A 144 -1.87 7.49 1.25
CA ALA A 144 -2.13 6.74 2.48
C ALA A 144 -3.63 6.48 2.68
N PHE A 145 -4.46 7.51 2.49
CA PHE A 145 -5.91 7.39 2.61
C PHE A 145 -6.49 6.42 1.56
N ALA A 146 -6.09 6.53 0.30
CA ALA A 146 -6.56 5.63 -0.75
C ALA A 146 -6.13 4.17 -0.52
N ILE A 147 -4.92 3.94 -0.01
CA ILE A 147 -4.43 2.63 0.40
C ILE A 147 -5.31 2.08 1.53
N ALA A 148 -5.61 2.89 2.56
CA ALA A 148 -6.50 2.49 3.66
C ALA A 148 -7.89 2.12 3.14
N LEU A 149 -8.50 2.94 2.26
CA LEU A 149 -9.80 2.64 1.64
C LEU A 149 -9.79 1.30 0.89
N SER A 150 -8.70 0.96 0.22
CA SER A 150 -8.60 -0.32 -0.50
C SER A 150 -8.66 -1.55 0.42
N SER A 151 -8.39 -1.39 1.72
CA SER A 151 -8.53 -2.45 2.72
C SER A 151 -9.98 -2.70 3.15
N PHE A 152 -10.90 -1.77 2.88
CA PHE A 152 -12.32 -1.91 3.18
C PHE A 152 -13.08 -2.68 2.10
N ASP A 153 -12.55 -2.75 0.88
CA ASP A 153 -13.23 -3.44 -0.20
C ASP A 153 -13.27 -4.96 0.07
N GLY A 154 -14.50 -5.47 0.20
CA GLY A 154 -14.80 -6.85 0.53
C GLY A 154 -14.51 -7.76 -0.65
N LYS A 155 -13.27 -8.24 -0.76
CA LYS A 155 -12.93 -9.23 -1.78
C LYS A 155 -13.59 -10.57 -1.43
N LEU A 156 -14.34 -11.12 -2.40
CA LEU A 156 -15.04 -12.41 -2.33
C LEU A 156 -14.16 -13.48 -1.63
N ALA A 157 -14.77 -14.24 -0.72
CA ALA A 157 -14.17 -15.26 0.16
C ALA A 157 -13.44 -14.75 1.42
N CYS A 158 -13.94 -13.71 2.08
CA CYS A 158 -13.44 -13.27 3.38
C CYS A 158 -14.59 -12.95 4.35
N GLU A 159 -15.04 -14.00 5.03
CA GLU A 159 -15.56 -13.95 6.40
C GLU A 159 -14.60 -14.73 7.30
#